data_AF-A0A5N7JP74-F1
#
_entry.id   AF-A0A5N7JP74-F1
#
_cell.length_a   1.000
_cell.length_b   1.000
_cell.length_c   1.000
_cell.angle_alpha   90.00
_cell.angle_beta   90.00
_cell.angle_gamma   90.00
#
_symmetry.space_group_name_H-M   'P 1'
#
loop_
_entity.id
_entity.type
_entity.pdbx_description
1 polymer ?
#
loop_
_entity_poly.entity_id
_entity_poly.type
_entity_poly.pdbx_seq_one_letter_code
_entity_poly.pdbx_strand_id
1 'polypeptide(L)'
;RKVEARADDHLTVAVNQHVKIGTGQFVEAGQEIHLSSGLKVVLEAGSELTLKAGGSFIKIDGSGVVFSGPVVNVNTGGSPGSGTPAAPLLPGVLKQADGDKAGAVLTPAQINTLKRNAPFCEECEKCKDGACAI
;
A
#
# COMPACT_ATOMS: atom_id res chain seq x y z
N ARG A 1 -0.58 -11.47 -5.96
CA ARG A 1 -0.11 -10.29 -6.74
C ARG A 1 1.26 -9.88 -6.20
N LYS A 2 2.19 -9.46 -7.06
CA LYS A 2 3.46 -8.85 -6.66
C LYS A 2 3.38 -7.34 -6.95
N VAL A 3 3.88 -6.50 -6.06
CA VAL A 3 3.90 -5.04 -6.22
C VAL A 3 5.25 -4.55 -5.71
N GLU A 4 5.85 -3.61 -6.43
CA GLU A 4 7.05 -2.88 -6.03
C GLU A 4 6.74 -1.39 -6.23
N ALA A 5 6.96 -0.58 -5.19
CA ALA A 5 6.87 0.87 -5.25
C ALA A 5 8.27 1.44 -5.02
N ARG A 6 8.71 2.33 -5.92
CA ARG A 6 10.01 3.03 -5.83
C ARG A 6 9.83 4.48 -5.39
N ALA A 7 8.86 4.69 -4.50
CA ALA A 7 8.43 5.97 -3.97
C ALA A 7 7.77 5.74 -2.60
N ASP A 8 7.43 6.83 -1.92
CA ASP A 8 6.71 6.78 -0.65
C ASP A 8 5.29 6.21 -0.82
N ASP A 9 4.88 5.33 0.08
CA ASP A 9 3.52 4.79 0.15
C ASP A 9 2.82 5.36 1.39
N HIS A 10 1.67 6.02 1.18
CA HIS A 10 0.88 6.65 2.23
C HIS A 10 -0.50 6.00 2.32
N LEU A 11 -0.85 5.51 3.52
CA LEU A 11 -2.16 4.94 3.80
C LEU A 11 -2.83 5.70 4.95
N THR A 12 -3.99 6.27 4.68
CA THR A 12 -4.91 6.82 5.69
C THR A 12 -6.21 6.03 5.64
N VAL A 13 -6.61 5.46 6.77
CA VAL A 13 -7.90 4.75 6.92
C VAL A 13 -8.76 5.54 7.89
N ALA A 14 -9.91 6.03 7.43
CA ALA A 14 -10.75 6.94 8.21
C ALA A 14 -11.44 6.27 9.42
N VAL A 15 -11.64 4.96 9.37
CA VAL A 15 -12.39 4.22 10.41
C VAL A 15 -11.61 2.99 10.88
N ASN A 16 -11.74 1.85 10.18
CA ASN A 16 -11.16 0.58 10.60
C ASN A 16 -10.34 -0.05 9.48
N GLN A 17 -9.16 -0.57 9.82
CA GLN A 17 -8.36 -1.41 8.94
C GLN A 17 -8.40 -2.85 9.47
N HIS A 18 -8.92 -3.77 8.66
CA HIS A 18 -8.86 -5.21 8.94
C HIS A 18 -7.81 -5.85 8.03
N VAL A 19 -6.79 -6.47 8.63
CA VAL A 19 -5.74 -7.18 7.89
C VAL A 19 -5.75 -8.64 8.34
N LYS A 20 -6.07 -9.56 7.42
CA LYS A 20 -6.02 -11.01 7.64
C LYS A 20 -5.06 -11.63 6.62
N ILE A 21 -4.01 -12.27 7.11
CA ILE A 21 -2.97 -12.89 6.30
C ILE A 21 -2.96 -14.39 6.60
N GLY A 22 -2.93 -15.22 5.56
CA GLY A 22 -3.05 -16.68 5.72
C GLY A 22 -1.79 -17.38 6.25
N THR A 23 -0.61 -16.79 6.03
CA THR A 23 0.68 -17.46 6.32
C THR A 23 1.58 -16.64 7.23
N GLY A 24 1.94 -15.41 6.86
CA GLY A 24 2.82 -14.58 7.68
C GLY A 24 2.91 -13.14 7.20
N GLN A 25 3.13 -12.22 8.14
CA GLN A 25 3.41 -10.82 7.90
C GLN A 25 4.90 -10.57 8.15
N PHE A 26 5.59 -10.01 7.17
CA PHE A 26 7.01 -9.68 7.25
C PHE A 26 7.15 -8.18 7.02
N VAL A 27 7.73 -7.48 7.99
CA VAL A 27 7.93 -6.02 7.92
C VAL A 27 9.39 -5.74 8.25
N GLU A 28 10.10 -5.11 7.33
CA GLU A 28 11.46 -4.65 7.49
C GLU A 28 11.52 -3.17 7.11
N ALA A 29 12.17 -2.36 7.93
CA ALA A 29 12.40 -0.95 7.66
C ALA A 29 13.86 -0.63 7.93
N GLY A 30 14.47 0.19 7.08
CA GLY A 30 15.89 0.54 7.21
C GLY A 30 16.22 1.44 8.41
N GLN A 31 15.22 2.13 8.98
CA GLN A 31 15.43 3.07 10.09
C GLN A 31 14.50 2.78 11.28
N GLU A 32 13.19 2.79 11.07
CA GLU A 32 12.23 2.71 12.19
C GLU A 32 10.93 2.01 11.78
N ILE A 33 10.37 1.24 12.71
CA ILE A 33 8.96 0.83 12.73
C ILE A 33 8.34 1.41 14.00
N HIS A 34 7.42 2.36 13.88
CA HIS A 34 6.74 2.97 15.02
C HIS A 34 5.25 2.59 15.04
N LEU A 35 4.87 1.83 16.08
CA LEU A 35 3.48 1.46 16.35
C LEU A 35 2.98 2.29 17.53
N SER A 36 2.10 3.25 17.24
CA SER A 36 1.51 4.14 18.25
C SER A 36 -0.01 4.00 18.29
N SER A 37 -0.57 3.93 19.50
CA SER A 37 -2.01 3.86 19.75
C SER A 37 -2.34 4.76 20.94
N GLY A 38 -3.43 5.53 20.83
CA GLY A 38 -3.87 6.42 21.90
C GLY A 38 -4.44 5.70 23.13
N LEU A 39 -4.87 4.43 22.99
CA LEU A 39 -5.50 3.68 24.09
C LEU A 39 -4.82 2.34 24.38
N LYS A 40 -4.65 1.48 23.36
CA LYS A 40 -4.17 0.11 23.57
C LYS A 40 -3.46 -0.45 22.34
N VAL A 41 -2.40 -1.21 22.57
CA VAL A 41 -1.81 -2.16 21.62
C VAL A 41 -1.87 -3.55 22.26
N VAL A 42 -2.29 -4.55 21.50
CA VAL A 42 -2.30 -5.96 21.94
C VAL A 42 -1.54 -6.77 20.89
N LEU A 43 -0.51 -7.49 21.34
CA LEU A 43 0.28 -8.41 20.52
C LEU A 43 0.08 -9.82 21.10
N GLU A 44 -0.50 -10.71 20.30
CA GLU A 44 -0.79 -12.08 20.71
C GLU A 44 -0.02 -13.04 19.80
N ALA A 45 0.60 -14.04 20.42
CA ALA A 45 1.26 -15.13 19.72
C ALA A 45 0.86 -16.45 20.37
N GLY A 46 0.65 -17.48 19.57
CA GLY A 46 0.23 -18.80 20.06
C GLY A 46 1.37 -19.57 20.75
N SER A 47 2.56 -19.57 20.14
CA SER A 47 3.70 -20.36 20.62
C SER A 47 4.79 -19.53 21.29
N GLU A 48 5.13 -18.38 20.71
CA GLU A 48 6.24 -17.55 21.19
C GLU A 48 6.06 -16.09 20.79
N LEU A 49 6.33 -15.17 21.72
CA LEU A 49 6.55 -13.75 21.46
C LEU A 49 7.98 -13.38 21.90
N THR A 50 8.77 -12.80 21.00
CA THR A 50 10.16 -12.41 21.26
C THR A 50 10.41 -10.95 20.88
N LEU A 51 10.99 -10.18 21.79
CA LEU A 51 11.46 -8.81 21.60
C LEU A 51 12.98 -8.78 21.80
N LYS A 52 13.76 -8.26 20.85
CA LYS A 52 15.23 -8.30 20.91
C LYS A 52 15.84 -6.95 20.50
N ALA A 53 16.80 -6.46 21.28
CA ALA A 53 17.55 -5.23 20.98
C ALA A 53 18.89 -5.21 21.72
N GLY A 54 19.95 -4.71 21.10
CA GLY A 54 21.24 -4.44 21.78
C GLY A 54 21.87 -5.63 22.49
N GLY A 55 21.63 -6.87 22.02
CA GLY A 55 22.08 -8.10 22.68
C GLY A 55 21.20 -8.59 23.83
N SER A 56 20.15 -7.84 24.19
CA SER A 56 19.13 -8.20 25.17
C SER A 56 17.87 -8.73 24.49
N PHE A 57 17.08 -9.52 25.22
CA PHE A 57 15.76 -9.97 24.76
C PHE A 57 14.75 -10.19 25.89
N ILE A 58 13.47 -10.15 25.51
CA ILE A 58 12.34 -10.66 26.27
C ILE A 58 11.71 -11.75 25.42
N LYS A 59 11.45 -12.92 26.01
CA LYS A 59 10.79 -14.04 25.35
C LYS A 59 9.65 -14.56 26.21
N ILE A 60 8.51 -14.80 25.58
CA ILE A 60 7.32 -15.41 26.19
C ILE A 60 6.99 -16.65 25.38
N ASP A 61 6.99 -17.82 26.01
CA ASP A 61 6.66 -19.09 25.38
C ASP A 61 6.05 -20.07 26.40
N GLY A 62 5.90 -21.35 26.01
CA GLY A 62 5.36 -22.39 26.89
C GLY A 62 6.18 -22.68 28.15
N SER A 63 7.43 -22.21 28.25
CA SER A 63 8.27 -22.31 29.44
C SER A 63 8.11 -21.12 30.41
N GLY A 64 7.47 -20.03 29.97
CA GLY A 64 7.20 -18.84 30.79
C GLY A 64 7.72 -17.56 30.15
N VAL A 65 8.09 -16.59 30.99
CA VAL A 65 8.62 -15.27 30.59
C VAL A 65 10.10 -15.19 30.97
N VAL A 66 10.96 -14.91 30.00
CA VAL A 66 12.42 -14.79 30.17
C VAL A 66 12.87 -13.39 29.80
N PHE A 67 13.65 -12.76 30.69
CA PHE A 67 14.36 -11.51 30.46
C PHE A 67 15.85 -11.78 30.48
N SER A 68 16.58 -11.36 29.45
CA SER A 68 18.03 -11.60 29.35
C SER A 68 18.73 -10.38 28.77
N GLY A 69 19.82 -9.96 29.41
CA GLY A 69 20.67 -8.85 29.00
C GLY A 69 21.75 -8.53 30.04
N PRO A 70 22.75 -7.69 29.73
CA PRO A 70 23.82 -7.33 30.67
C PRO A 70 23.31 -6.68 31.96
N VAL A 71 22.25 -5.86 31.85
CA VAL A 71 21.56 -5.20 32.96
C VAL A 71 20.06 -5.26 32.70
N VAL A 72 19.28 -5.71 33.70
CA VAL A 72 17.82 -5.68 33.68
C VAL A 72 17.33 -4.84 34.85
N ASN A 73 16.78 -3.67 34.53
CA ASN A 73 16.28 -2.70 35.49
C ASN A 73 14.77 -2.90 35.69
N VAL A 74 14.34 -3.17 36.93
CA VAL A 74 12.94 -3.40 37.27
C VAL A 74 12.49 -2.40 38.33
N ASN A 75 11.55 -1.52 37.97
CA ASN A 75 11.03 -0.45 38.84
C ASN A 75 12.09 0.56 39.33
N THR A 76 13.21 0.71 38.62
CA THR A 76 14.32 1.61 39.01
C THR A 76 14.34 2.94 38.24
N GLY A 77 13.29 3.26 37.48
CA GLY A 77 13.18 4.48 36.66
C GLY A 77 13.74 4.32 35.22
N GLY A 78 13.86 5.45 34.51
CA GLY A 78 14.33 5.51 33.11
C GLY A 78 13.51 6.46 32.25
N SER A 79 13.94 6.65 30.99
CA SER A 79 13.19 7.39 29.97
C SER A 79 12.84 6.45 28.81
N PRO A 80 11.58 6.40 28.35
CA PRO A 80 11.21 5.63 27.17
C PRO A 80 11.86 6.23 25.92
N GLY A 81 12.00 5.41 24.86
CA GLY A 81 12.33 5.92 23.54
C GLY A 81 11.19 6.78 22.96
N SER A 82 11.52 7.65 22.02
CA SER A 82 10.56 8.37 21.19
C SER A 82 10.51 7.75 19.79
N GLY A 83 9.34 7.72 19.16
CA GLY A 83 9.16 7.30 17.77
C GLY A 83 8.61 8.44 16.91
N THR A 84 8.84 8.37 15.61
CA THR A 84 8.40 9.35 14.62
C THR A 84 6.89 9.16 14.35
N PRO A 85 6.01 10.14 14.65
CA PRO A 85 4.57 9.99 14.44
C PRO A 85 4.22 9.70 12.97
N ALA A 86 3.20 8.88 12.74
CA ALA A 86 2.69 8.65 11.39
C ALA A 86 2.11 9.96 10.82
N ALA A 87 2.64 10.41 9.67
CA ALA A 87 2.22 11.62 8.98
C ALA A 87 2.00 11.34 7.47
N PRO A 88 1.00 10.51 7.11
CA PRO A 88 0.73 10.21 5.70
C PRO A 88 0.24 11.45 4.96
N LEU A 89 0.70 11.63 3.72
CA LEU A 89 0.10 12.60 2.82
C LEU A 89 -1.30 12.13 2.42
N LEU A 90 -2.28 13.02 2.52
CA LEU A 90 -3.63 12.73 2.03
C LEU A 90 -3.64 12.75 0.51
N PRO A 91 -4.41 11.87 -0.15
CA PRO A 91 -4.70 12.01 -1.56
C PRO A 91 -5.21 13.43 -1.82
N GLY A 92 -4.69 14.10 -2.85
CA GLY A 92 -5.22 15.39 -3.28
C GLY A 92 -6.69 15.29 -3.67
N VAL A 93 -7.32 16.43 -4.00
CA VAL A 93 -8.70 16.44 -4.49
C VAL A 93 -8.83 15.47 -5.65
N LEU A 94 -9.72 14.48 -5.51
CA LEU A 94 -10.00 13.52 -6.56
C LEU A 94 -10.37 14.29 -7.83
N LYS A 95 -9.55 14.18 -8.87
CA LYS A 95 -10.00 14.55 -10.21
C LYS A 95 -10.99 13.48 -10.64
N GLN A 96 -12.13 13.90 -11.17
CA GLN A 96 -13.12 12.99 -11.72
C GLN A 96 -12.42 12.08 -12.75
N ALA A 97 -12.53 10.76 -12.59
CA ALA A 97 -11.93 9.81 -13.53
C ALA A 97 -12.43 10.03 -14.96
N ASP A 98 -13.65 10.56 -15.08
CA ASP A 98 -14.36 10.83 -16.34
C ASP A 98 -14.32 12.31 -16.74
N GLY A 99 -13.17 12.97 -16.53
CA GLY A 99 -12.90 14.26 -17.16
C GLY A 99 -12.46 14.13 -18.63
N ASP A 100 -12.20 12.91 -19.08
CA ASP A 100 -11.79 12.67 -20.46
C ASP A 100 -13.01 12.71 -21.39
N LYS A 101 -12.84 13.32 -22.56
CA LYS A 101 -13.92 13.35 -23.54
C LYS A 101 -14.18 11.91 -24.00
N ALA A 102 -15.46 11.50 -24.01
CA ALA A 102 -15.82 10.25 -24.65
C ALA A 102 -15.19 10.19 -26.05
N GLY A 103 -14.56 9.07 -26.39
CA GLY A 103 -14.03 8.86 -27.74
C GLY A 103 -15.13 9.09 -28.77
N ALA A 104 -14.76 9.59 -29.95
CA ALA A 104 -15.73 9.84 -31.02
C ALA A 104 -16.52 8.57 -31.34
N VAL A 105 -17.85 8.69 -31.41
CA VAL A 105 -18.70 7.59 -31.86
C VAL A 105 -18.35 7.27 -33.31
N LEU A 106 -18.22 5.99 -33.63
CA LEU A 106 -17.92 5.56 -34.99
C LEU A 106 -19.00 6.07 -35.96
N THR A 107 -18.58 6.60 -37.10
CA THR A 107 -19.52 6.98 -38.15
C THR A 107 -20.17 5.73 -38.77
N PRO A 108 -21.34 5.87 -39.42
CA PRO A 108 -21.95 4.77 -40.15
C PRO A 108 -21.02 4.11 -41.18
N ALA A 109 -20.11 4.88 -41.80
CA ALA A 109 -19.14 4.37 -42.76
C ALA A 109 -18.06 3.50 -42.08
N GLN A 110 -17.55 3.93 -40.91
CA GLN A 110 -16.63 3.13 -40.10
C GLN A 110 -17.28 1.84 -39.62
N ILE A 111 -18.51 1.90 -39.10
CA ILE A 111 -19.26 0.73 -38.64
C ILE A 111 -19.44 -0.27 -39.78
N ASN A 112 -19.84 0.20 -40.98
CA ASN A 112 -20.02 -0.66 -42.14
C ASN A 112 -18.71 -1.26 -42.65
N THR A 113 -17.60 -0.54 -42.54
CA THR A 113 -16.27 -1.04 -42.91
C THR A 113 -15.81 -2.15 -41.97
N LEU A 114 -15.89 -1.91 -40.64
CA LEU A 114 -15.52 -2.89 -39.61
C LEU A 114 -16.39 -4.16 -39.65
N LYS A 115 -17.67 -4.04 -40.01
CA LYS A 115 -18.58 -5.19 -40.14
C LYS A 115 -18.31 -6.05 -41.39
N ARG A 116 -17.64 -5.52 -42.41
CA ARG A 116 -17.48 -6.17 -43.73
C ARG A 116 -16.12 -6.87 -43.92
N ASN A 117 -15.25 -6.96 -42.89
CA ASN A 117 -13.85 -7.40 -43.05
C ASN A 117 -13.15 -6.68 -44.22
N ALA A 118 -13.44 -5.39 -44.39
CA ALA A 118 -12.90 -4.63 -45.52
C ALA A 118 -11.37 -4.46 -45.36
N PRO A 119 -10.57 -4.62 -46.43
CA PRO A 119 -9.11 -4.52 -46.38
C PRO A 119 -8.59 -3.08 -46.25
N PHE A 120 -9.47 -2.08 -46.24
CA PHE A 120 -9.11 -0.68 -46.07
C PHE A 120 -10.19 0.08 -45.29
N CYS A 121 -9.79 1.15 -44.60
CA CYS A 121 -10.70 2.05 -43.93
C CYS A 121 -11.05 3.24 -44.84
N GLU A 122 -12.30 3.34 -45.27
CA GLU A 122 -12.81 4.40 -46.16
C GLU A 122 -12.54 5.81 -45.61
N GLU A 123 -12.47 5.98 -44.29
CA GLU A 123 -12.09 7.26 -43.67
C GLU A 123 -10.59 7.52 -43.65
N CYS A 124 -9.76 6.49 -43.48
CA CYS A 124 -8.31 6.63 -43.59
C CYS A 124 -7.89 7.00 -45.02
N GLU A 125 -8.61 6.49 -46.04
CA GLU A 125 -8.40 6.91 -47.43
C GLU A 125 -8.79 8.38 -47.65
N LYS A 126 -9.88 8.87 -47.03
CA LYS A 126 -10.24 10.31 -47.09
C LYS A 126 -9.26 11.21 -46.34
N CYS A 127 -8.64 10.70 -45.27
CA CYS A 127 -7.58 11.43 -44.55
C CYS A 127 -6.28 11.57 -45.36
N LYS A 128 -6.00 10.72 -46.38
CA LYS A 128 -4.79 10.86 -47.21
C LYS A 128 -4.73 12.20 -47.94
N ASP A 129 -5.88 12.75 -48.30
CA ASP A 129 -6.02 14.05 -48.98
C ASP A 129 -6.30 15.21 -47.99
N GLY A 130 -6.11 14.99 -46.68
CA GLY A 130 -6.24 16.03 -45.66
C GLY A 130 -7.68 16.47 -45.35
N ALA A 131 -8.69 15.72 -45.82
CA ALA A 131 -10.10 16.09 -45.72
C ALA A 131 -10.80 15.62 -44.44
N CYS A 132 -10.06 15.25 -43.39
CA CYS A 132 -10.61 14.81 -42.11
C CYS A 132 -10.23 15.76 -40.98
N ALA A 133 -11.19 16.06 -40.09
CA ALA A 133 -10.92 16.73 -38.83
C ALA A 133 -10.46 15.66 -37.83
N ILE A 134 -9.21 15.76 -37.38
CA ILE A 134 -8.70 15.05 -36.20
C ILE A 134 -9.38 15.56 -34.93
#